data_AF-A0A1Y4HDV2-F1
#
_entry.id   AF-A0A1Y4HDV2-F1
#
_cell.length_a   1.000
_cell.length_b   1.000
_cell.length_c   1.000
_cell.angle_alpha   90.00
_cell.angle_beta   90.00
_cell.angle_gamma   90.00
#
_symmetry.space_group_name_H-M   'P 1'
#
loop_
_entity.id
_entity.type
_entity.pdbx_description
1 polymer ?
#
loop_
_entity_poly.entity_id
_entity_poly.type
_entity_poly.pdbx_seq_one_letter_code
_entity_poly.pdbx_strand_id
1 'polypeptide(L)'
;MDQIYLCDLDRLADLIAEKLAQRMEGAAGQPKLYTIGALAERYSTSPDTIRRRVNAGEFGEVVRTGKRGLLIPADGVRLYDATHTGTVVAPARRALKKRTTRENPGPI
;
A
#
# COMPACT_ATOMS: atom_id res chain seq x y z
N MET A 1 -15.07 48.38 3.19
CA MET A 1 -15.79 47.09 3.32
C MET A 1 -14.81 45.91 3.26
N ASP A 2 -13.50 46.15 3.16
CA ASP A 2 -12.51 45.14 2.76
C ASP A 2 -11.80 44.41 3.93
N GLN A 3 -11.83 44.96 5.14
CA GLN A 3 -11.15 44.36 6.30
C GLN A 3 -11.86 43.10 6.86
N ILE A 4 -13.17 42.96 6.65
CA ILE A 4 -13.93 41.80 7.17
C ILE A 4 -13.63 40.55 6.33
N TYR A 5 -13.59 40.68 5.00
CA TYR A 5 -13.32 39.57 4.08
C TYR A 5 -11.88 39.02 4.21
N LEU A 6 -10.92 39.88 4.56
CA LEU A 6 -9.53 39.46 4.77
C LEU A 6 -9.41 38.53 5.99
N CYS A 7 -10.06 38.90 7.11
CA CYS A 7 -10.08 38.08 8.31
C CYS A 7 -10.84 36.75 8.14
N ASP A 8 -11.89 36.71 7.33
CA ASP A 8 -12.61 35.47 7.03
C ASP A 8 -11.79 34.53 6.14
N LEU A 9 -11.00 35.09 5.22
CA LEU A 9 -10.09 34.29 4.39
C LEU A 9 -8.94 33.71 5.21
N ASP A 10 -8.35 34.50 6.10
CA ASP A 10 -7.29 34.02 7.01
C ASP A 10 -7.80 32.90 7.93
N ARG A 11 -9.02 33.05 8.49
CA ARG A 11 -9.65 32.00 9.31
C ARG A 11 -9.93 30.73 8.51
N LEU A 12 -10.35 30.86 7.26
CA LEU A 12 -10.56 29.71 6.38
C LEU A 12 -9.22 29.01 6.09
N ALA A 13 -8.17 29.78 5.83
CA ALA A 13 -6.82 29.25 5.60
C ALA A 13 -6.31 28.50 6.83
N ASP A 14 -6.47 29.05 8.03
CA ASP A 14 -6.11 28.40 9.30
C ASP A 14 -6.89 27.09 9.51
N LEU A 15 -8.20 27.08 9.24
CA LEU A 15 -9.03 25.88 9.37
C LEU A 15 -8.62 24.78 8.38
N ILE A 16 -8.24 25.16 7.16
CA ILE A 16 -7.74 24.24 6.13
C ILE A 16 -6.36 23.71 6.55
N ALA A 17 -5.48 24.58 7.03
CA ALA A 17 -4.16 24.21 7.51
C ALA A 17 -4.26 23.25 8.70
N GLU A 18 -5.17 23.49 9.64
CA GLU A 18 -5.39 22.62 10.80
C GLU A 18 -5.98 21.26 10.39
N LYS A 19 -6.98 21.22 9.49
CA LYS A 19 -7.49 19.93 8.96
C LYS A 19 -6.45 19.17 8.14
N LEU A 20 -5.61 19.90 7.40
CA LEU A 20 -4.50 19.29 6.65
C LEU A 20 -3.45 18.76 7.60
N ALA A 21 -3.07 19.52 8.63
CA ALA A 21 -2.16 19.11 9.69
C ALA A 21 -2.71 17.89 10.44
N GLN A 22 -3.98 17.84 10.82
CA GLN A 22 -4.58 16.66 11.45
C GLN A 22 -4.56 15.42 10.55
N ARG A 23 -4.83 15.58 9.25
CA ARG A 23 -4.71 14.48 8.26
C ARG A 23 -3.27 14.05 8.05
N MET A 24 -2.34 15.01 8.11
CA MET A 24 -0.91 14.79 7.96
C MET A 24 -0.30 14.20 9.23
N GLU A 25 -0.68 14.60 10.44
CA GLU A 25 -0.22 14.07 11.73
C GLU A 25 -0.74 12.65 11.95
N GLY A 26 -1.97 12.34 11.50
CA GLY A 26 -2.41 10.94 11.36
C GLY A 26 -1.61 10.13 10.32
N ALA A 27 -0.81 10.80 9.49
CA ALA A 27 0.01 10.24 8.43
C ALA A 27 1.54 10.45 8.62
N ALA A 28 1.98 11.22 9.62
CA ALA A 28 3.32 11.77 9.72
C ALA A 28 4.00 11.24 10.98
N GLY A 29 5.11 10.55 10.76
CA GLY A 29 6.04 10.20 11.82
C GLY A 29 7.11 9.23 11.34
N GLN A 30 6.84 8.46 10.29
CA GLN A 30 7.83 7.63 9.60
C GLN A 30 7.41 7.48 8.13
N PRO A 31 8.32 7.56 7.14
CA PRO A 31 8.09 6.87 5.88
C PRO A 31 7.95 5.39 6.25
N LYS A 32 6.70 4.93 6.40
CA LYS A 32 6.41 3.57 6.83
C LYS A 32 6.71 2.69 5.63
N LEU A 33 7.97 2.27 5.55
CA LEU A 33 8.48 1.37 4.54
C LEU A 33 7.97 -0.01 4.88
N TYR A 34 7.10 -0.54 4.04
CA TYR A 34 6.55 -1.86 4.21
C TYR A 34 7.45 -2.88 3.52
N THR A 35 7.75 -3.97 4.23
CA THR A 35 8.31 -5.15 3.61
C THR A 35 7.21 -5.91 2.87
N ILE A 36 7.62 -6.72 1.89
CA ILE A 36 6.73 -7.66 1.20
C ILE A 36 5.99 -8.56 2.21
N GLY A 37 6.65 -8.99 3.29
CA GLY A 37 6.05 -9.81 4.33
C GLY A 37 4.94 -9.09 5.10
N ALA A 38 5.18 -7.83 5.49
CA ALA A 38 4.17 -7.03 6.18
C ALA A 38 2.92 -6.78 5.32
N LEU A 39 3.08 -6.60 4.00
CA LEU A 39 1.96 -6.47 3.09
C LEU A 39 1.24 -7.81 2.84
N ALA A 40 1.99 -8.91 2.78
CA ALA A 40 1.42 -10.25 2.65
C ALA A 40 0.47 -10.56 3.83
N GLU A 41 0.88 -10.23 5.05
CA GLU A 41 0.05 -10.34 6.25
C GLU A 41 -1.17 -9.41 6.18
N ARG A 42 -0.95 -8.12 5.86
CA ARG A 42 -2.02 -7.12 5.81
C ARG A 42 -3.11 -7.47 4.81
N TYR A 43 -2.76 -8.00 3.65
CA TYR A 43 -3.71 -8.39 2.60
C TYR A 43 -4.08 -9.88 2.63
N SER A 44 -3.62 -10.64 3.63
CA SER A 44 -3.83 -12.09 3.74
C SER A 44 -3.52 -12.84 2.43
N THR A 45 -2.41 -12.47 1.77
CA THR A 45 -2.00 -13.01 0.48
C THR A 45 -0.56 -13.54 0.54
N SER A 46 -0.13 -14.28 -0.48
CA SER A 46 1.24 -14.80 -0.50
C SER A 46 2.26 -13.70 -0.80
N PRO A 47 3.48 -13.77 -0.23
CA PRO A 47 4.55 -12.81 -0.54
C PRO A 47 4.93 -12.80 -2.02
N ASP A 48 4.79 -13.93 -2.72
CA ASP A 48 4.99 -14.00 -4.18
C ASP A 48 3.95 -13.18 -4.96
N THR A 49 2.70 -13.15 -4.49
CA THR A 49 1.65 -12.32 -5.09
C THR A 49 1.97 -10.85 -4.94
N ILE A 50 2.42 -10.42 -3.74
CA ILE A 50 2.88 -9.05 -3.52
C ILE A 50 4.08 -8.71 -4.41
N ARG A 51 5.08 -9.61 -4.53
CA ARG A 51 6.24 -9.42 -5.44
C ARG A 51 5.80 -9.23 -6.89
N ARG A 52 4.82 -10.02 -7.36
CA ARG A 52 4.28 -9.90 -8.71
C ARG A 52 3.63 -8.54 -8.94
N ARG A 53 2.81 -8.07 -8.00
CA ARG A 53 2.14 -6.77 -8.05
C ARG A 53 3.13 -5.61 -8.00
N VAL A 54 4.16 -5.73 -7.18
CA VAL A 54 5.27 -4.77 -7.13
C VAL A 54 6.02 -4.71 -8.47
N ASN A 55 6.36 -5.86 -9.07
CA ASN A 55 7.02 -5.89 -10.37
C ASN A 55 6.13 -5.39 -11.51
N ALA A 56 4.81 -5.48 -11.34
CA ALA A 56 3.83 -4.89 -12.25
C ALA A 56 3.67 -3.36 -12.06
N GLY A 57 4.33 -2.76 -11.07
CA GLY A 57 4.28 -1.33 -10.79
C GLY A 57 3.01 -0.88 -10.06
N GLU A 58 2.21 -1.79 -9.52
CA GLU A 58 0.93 -1.47 -8.86
C GLU A 58 1.09 -0.67 -7.56
N PHE A 59 2.28 -0.73 -6.95
CA PHE A 59 2.65 0.05 -5.76
C PHE A 59 3.45 1.32 -6.10
N GLY A 60 3.61 1.66 -7.39
CA GLY A 60 4.40 2.80 -7.82
C GLY A 60 5.90 2.63 -7.56
N GLU A 61 6.56 3.70 -7.10
CA GLU A 61 7.99 3.70 -6.83
C GLU A 61 8.34 2.92 -5.56
N VAL A 62 9.34 2.05 -5.65
CA VAL A 62 9.80 1.17 -4.56
C VAL A 62 11.25 1.44 -4.22
N VAL A 63 11.56 1.41 -2.92
CA VAL A 63 12.90 1.63 -2.40
C VAL A 63 13.64 0.29 -2.40
N ARG A 64 14.69 0.18 -3.22
CA ARG A 64 15.54 -1.02 -3.25
C ARG A 64 16.66 -0.88 -2.21
N THR A 65 16.66 -1.78 -1.23
CA THR A 65 17.74 -1.89 -0.24
C THR A 65 18.63 -3.08 -0.62
N GLY A 66 19.70 -2.79 -1.39
CA GLY A 66 20.68 -3.77 -1.85
C GLY A 66 20.17 -4.75 -2.95
N LYS A 67 20.87 -5.88 -3.11
CA LYS A 67 20.62 -6.84 -4.22
C LYS A 67 19.27 -7.55 -4.16
N ARG A 68 18.63 -7.65 -2.98
CA ARG A 68 17.41 -8.45 -2.77
C ARG A 68 16.34 -7.78 -1.90
N GLY A 69 16.67 -6.68 -1.25
CA GLY A 69 15.72 -5.98 -0.37
C GLY A 69 14.86 -5.01 -1.18
N LEU A 70 13.56 -5.10 -0.97
CA LEU A 70 12.58 -4.20 -1.56
C LEU A 70 11.64 -3.72 -0.47
N LEU A 71 11.48 -2.40 -0.40
CA LEU A 71 10.65 -1.70 0.55
C LEU A 71 9.66 -0.84 -0.21
N ILE A 72 8.42 -0.84 0.27
CA ILE A 72 7.30 -0.17 -0.39
C ILE A 72 6.92 1.02 0.49
N PRO A 73 7.03 2.26 -0.03
CA PRO A 73 6.59 3.44 0.69
C PRO A 73 5.10 3.40 1.00
N ALA A 74 4.72 4.04 2.11
CA ALA A 74 3.32 4.16 2.52
C ALA A 74 2.44 4.79 1.42
N ASP A 75 2.97 5.71 0.62
CA ASP A 75 2.26 6.30 -0.52
C ASP A 75 1.94 5.28 -1.60
N GLY A 76 2.87 4.38 -1.89
CA GLY A 76 2.64 3.26 -2.82
C GLY A 76 1.56 2.31 -2.32
N VAL A 77 1.51 2.06 -1.01
CA VAL A 77 0.46 1.27 -0.38
C VAL A 77 -0.89 1.97 -0.44
N ARG A 78 -0.94 3.29 -0.25
CA ARG A 78 -2.18 4.09 -0.38
C ARG A 78 -2.71 4.09 -1.81
N LEU A 79 -1.82 4.20 -2.80
CA LEU A 79 -2.18 4.12 -4.21
C LEU A 79 -2.75 2.75 -4.56
N TYR A 80 -2.11 1.70 -4.05
CA TYR A 80 -2.62 0.34 -4.17
C TYR A 80 -3.98 0.18 -3.47
N ASP A 81 -4.14 0.69 -2.25
CA ASP A 81 -5.40 0.64 -1.50
C ASP A 81 -6.52 1.38 -2.27
N ALA A 82 -6.24 2.56 -2.84
CA ALA A 82 -7.22 3.35 -3.60
C ALA A 82 -7.68 2.65 -4.89
N THR A 83 -6.82 1.84 -5.51
CA THR A 83 -7.09 1.14 -6.78
C THR A 83 -7.68 -0.26 -6.58
N HIS A 84 -7.33 -0.93 -5.48
CA HIS A 84 -7.67 -2.34 -5.23
C HIS A 84 -8.60 -2.58 -4.06
N THR A 85 -8.81 -1.59 -3.19
CA THR A 85 -9.75 -1.65 -2.06
C THR A 85 -11.04 -0.91 -2.41
N GLY A 86 -11.52 -1.07 -3.65
CA GLY A 86 -12.92 -0.88 -4.00
C GLY A 86 -13.67 -2.16 -3.66
N THR A 87 -14.53 -2.13 -2.63
CA THR A 87 -15.52 -3.14 -2.22
C THR A 87 -15.37 -4.53 -2.86
N VAL A 88 -14.41 -5.33 -2.39
CA VAL A 88 -14.40 -6.77 -2.69
C VAL A 88 -15.06 -7.50 -1.52
N VAL A 89 -16.36 -7.75 -1.63
CA VAL A 89 -17.01 -8.84 -0.89
C VAL A 89 -16.29 -10.10 -1.33
N ALA A 90 -15.51 -10.70 -0.43
CA ALA A 90 -14.70 -11.87 -0.73
C ALA A 90 -15.59 -13.00 -1.31
N PRO A 91 -15.38 -13.47 -2.55
CA PRO A 91 -15.97 -14.74 -2.95
C PRO A 91 -15.31 -15.85 -2.13
N ALA A 92 -16.15 -16.70 -1.54
CA ALA A 92 -15.75 -17.84 -0.73
C ALA A 92 -14.61 -18.64 -1.39
N ARG A 93 -13.60 -18.97 -0.59
CA ARG A 93 -12.37 -19.69 -0.98
C ARG A 93 -12.69 -20.90 -1.88
N ARG A 94 -12.38 -20.81 -3.17
CA ARG A 94 -12.24 -22.01 -4.02
C ARG A 94 -10.96 -22.72 -3.60
N ALA A 95 -11.10 -23.86 -2.93
CA ALA A 95 -10.00 -24.71 -2.51
C ALA A 95 -9.08 -25.04 -3.70
N LEU A 96 -7.84 -24.55 -3.67
CA LEU A 96 -6.82 -24.96 -4.63
C LEU A 96 -6.44 -26.42 -4.35
N LYS A 97 -6.78 -27.30 -5.28
CA LYS A 97 -6.38 -28.72 -5.27
C LYS A 97 -4.86 -28.78 -5.42
N LYS A 98 -4.14 -29.21 -4.37
CA LYS A 98 -2.69 -29.49 -4.42
C LYS A 98 -2.44 -30.55 -5.51
N ARG A 99 -1.75 -30.18 -6.60
CA ARG A 99 -1.13 -31.16 -7.50
C ARG A 99 0.27 -31.47 -6.96
N THR A 100 0.40 -32.59 -6.27
CA THR A 100 1.68 -33.23 -6.00
C THR A 100 1.93 -34.26 -7.10
N THR A 101 2.88 -34.03 -8.00
CA THR A 101 3.73 -35.12 -8.50
C THR A 101 5.06 -34.55 -8.96
N ARG A 102 6.11 -34.75 -8.15
CA ARG A 102 7.49 -34.75 -8.63
C ARG A 102 7.74 -36.19 -9.06
N GLU A 103 7.49 -36.50 -10.32
CA GLU A 103 7.84 -37.82 -10.86
C GLU A 103 9.36 -37.91 -10.93
N ASN A 104 9.87 -38.97 -10.32
CA ASN A 104 11.26 -39.27 -10.16
C ASN A 104 11.89 -39.54 -11.54
N PRO A 105 12.84 -38.74 -12.05
CA PRO A 105 13.57 -39.11 -13.25
C PRO A 105 14.49 -40.26 -12.83
N GLY A 106 14.24 -41.45 -13.36
CA GLY A 106 14.92 -42.69 -12.95
C GLY A 106 16.46 -42.63 -13.01
N PRO A 107 17.13 -43.66 -12.47
CA PRO A 107 18.59 -43.68 -12.37
C PRO A 107 19.25 -43.66 -13.75
N ILE A 108 20.32 -42.86 -13.85
CA ILE A 108 21.27 -42.79 -14.96
C ILE A 108 22.12 -44.06 -15.05
#